data_AF-A0A3N0DTK4-F1
#
_entry.id   AF-A0A3N0DTK4-F1
#
_cell.length_a   1.000
_cell.length_b   1.000
_cell.length_c   1.000
_cell.angle_alpha   90.00
_cell.angle_beta   90.00
_cell.angle_gamma   90.00
#
_symmetry.space_group_name_H-M   'P 1'
#
loop_
_entity.id
_entity.type
_entity.pdbx_description
1 polymer ?
#
loop_
_entity_poly.entity_id
_entity_poly.type
_entity_poly.pdbx_seq_one_letter_code
_entity_poly.pdbx_strand_id
1 'polypeptide(L)'
;MVVADRNLSSIESDIEQTRARLASTIDQLAYRTSPKTIAKREVNSIKGFFVDANGPRTDNIIKVAGGVVGFVVVFSLIRKIAK
;
A
#
# COMPACT_ATOMS: atom_id res chain seq x y z
N MET A 1 -48.74 -28.10 8.68
CA MET A 1 -47.68 -27.38 9.44
C MET A 1 -46.26 -27.87 9.10
N VAL A 2 -46.03 -29.18 8.92
CA VAL A 2 -44.68 -29.77 8.64
C VAL A 2 -44.00 -29.30 7.34
N VAL A 3 -44.76 -28.90 6.32
CA VAL A 3 -44.20 -28.47 5.02
C VAL A 3 -43.54 -27.09 5.07
N ALA A 4 -44.05 -26.16 5.90
CA ALA A 4 -43.47 -24.84 6.06
C ALA A 4 -42.11 -24.91 6.78
N ASP A 5 -42.00 -25.81 7.76
CA ASP A 5 -40.80 -26.04 8.57
C ASP A 5 -39.62 -26.54 7.72
N ARG A 6 -39.87 -27.49 6.80
CA ARG A 6 -38.86 -27.99 5.85
C ARG A 6 -38.39 -26.93 4.84
N ASN A 7 -39.25 -26.01 4.44
CA ASN A 7 -38.87 -24.90 3.58
C ASN A 7 -38.01 -23.89 4.34
N LEU A 8 -38.36 -23.60 5.60
CA LEU A 8 -37.58 -22.73 6.47
C LEU A 8 -36.18 -23.29 6.73
N SER A 9 -36.07 -24.59 7.03
CA SER A 9 -34.77 -25.25 7.23
C SER A 9 -33.92 -25.26 5.96
N SER A 10 -34.55 -25.38 4.79
CA SER A 10 -33.84 -25.31 3.51
C SER A 10 -33.26 -23.92 3.24
N ILE A 11 -34.04 -22.87 3.51
CA ILE A 11 -33.60 -21.49 3.33
C ILE A 11 -32.47 -21.14 4.31
N GLU A 12 -32.55 -21.62 5.55
CA GLU A 12 -31.53 -21.40 6.57
C GLU A 12 -30.19 -22.05 6.17
N SER A 13 -30.24 -23.30 5.70
CA SER A 13 -29.08 -23.99 5.11
C SER A 13 -28.48 -23.24 3.91
N ASP A 14 -29.32 -22.74 3.01
CA ASP A 14 -28.86 -21.99 1.83
C ASP A 14 -28.19 -20.66 2.23
N ILE A 15 -28.71 -19.98 3.24
CA ILE A 15 -28.11 -18.76 3.81
C ILE A 15 -26.74 -19.06 4.43
N GLU A 16 -26.62 -20.14 5.20
CA GLU A 16 -25.33 -20.54 5.80
C GLU A 16 -24.28 -20.86 4.74
N GLN A 17 -24.66 -21.62 3.71
CA GLN A 17 -23.77 -21.90 2.58
C GLN A 17 -23.37 -20.64 1.84
N THR A 18 -24.30 -19.71 1.65
CA THR A 18 -24.04 -18.42 0.98
C THR A 18 -23.12 -17.54 1.82
N ARG A 19 -23.30 -17.49 3.14
CA ARG A 19 -22.39 -16.78 4.06
C ARG A 19 -20.98 -17.35 4.04
N ALA A 20 -20.84 -18.68 4.06
CA ALA A 20 -19.52 -19.33 3.99
C ALA A 20 -18.79 -19.01 2.67
N ARG A 21 -19.50 -19.04 1.54
CA ARG A 21 -18.95 -18.65 0.23
C ARG A 21 -18.56 -17.18 0.17
N LEU A 22 -19.36 -16.30 0.78
CA LEU A 22 -19.08 -14.87 0.82
C LEU A 22 -17.86 -14.56 1.69
N ALA A 23 -17.75 -15.18 2.87
CA ALA A 23 -16.57 -15.05 3.74
C ALA A 23 -15.28 -15.48 3.01
N SER A 24 -15.31 -16.62 2.31
CA SER A 24 -14.18 -17.08 1.47
C SER A 24 -13.84 -16.09 0.36
N THR A 25 -14.85 -15.51 -0.28
CA THR A 25 -14.67 -14.50 -1.34
C THR A 25 -14.09 -13.19 -0.79
N ILE A 26 -14.53 -12.76 0.40
CA ILE A 26 -14.03 -11.58 1.10
C ILE A 26 -12.58 -11.78 1.52
N ASP A 27 -12.22 -12.94 2.07
CA ASP A 27 -10.83 -13.27 2.44
C ASP A 27 -9.91 -13.25 1.22
N GLN A 28 -10.35 -13.82 0.10
CA GLN A 28 -9.62 -13.79 -1.16
C GLN A 28 -9.46 -12.36 -1.71
N LEU A 29 -10.51 -11.52 -1.60
CA LEU A 29 -10.44 -10.13 -2.01
C LEU A 29 -9.53 -9.32 -1.10
N ALA A 30 -9.61 -9.48 0.22
CA ALA A 30 -8.72 -8.84 1.18
C ALA A 30 -7.24 -9.18 0.92
N TYR A 31 -6.95 -10.45 0.58
CA TYR A 31 -5.61 -10.89 0.21
C TYR A 31 -5.13 -10.33 -1.13
N ARG A 32 -6.00 -10.29 -2.16
CA ARG A 32 -5.63 -9.86 -3.52
C ARG A 32 -5.60 -8.34 -3.69
N THR A 33 -6.35 -7.63 -2.87
CA THR A 33 -6.26 -6.17 -2.72
C THR A 33 -5.10 -5.80 -1.80
N SER A 34 -4.27 -6.76 -1.37
CA SER A 34 -3.14 -6.44 -0.51
C SER A 34 -2.27 -5.37 -1.18
N PRO A 35 -2.09 -4.21 -0.54
CA PRO A 35 -1.40 -3.05 -1.11
C PRO A 35 0.10 -3.30 -1.35
N LYS A 36 0.57 -4.53 -1.09
CA LYS A 36 1.96 -4.97 -1.16
C LYS A 36 2.55 -4.89 -2.57
N THR A 37 1.74 -5.05 -3.62
CA THR A 37 2.19 -4.89 -5.01
C THR A 37 2.19 -3.44 -5.46
N ILE A 38 1.26 -2.61 -4.96
CA ILE A 38 1.22 -1.17 -5.23
C ILE A 38 2.41 -0.49 -4.56
N ALA A 39 2.62 -0.75 -3.26
CA ALA A 39 3.74 -0.21 -2.50
C ALA A 39 5.10 -0.61 -3.10
N LYS A 40 5.25 -1.84 -3.61
CA LYS A 40 6.49 -2.26 -4.28
C LYS A 40 6.76 -1.49 -5.57
N ARG A 41 5.73 -1.20 -6.38
CA ARG A 41 5.87 -0.41 -7.60
C ARG A 41 6.26 1.02 -7.29
N GLU A 42 5.65 1.61 -6.26
CA GLU A 42 5.97 2.95 -5.79
C GLU A 42 7.41 3.05 -5.28
N VAL A 43 7.84 2.13 -4.42
CA VAL A 43 9.21 2.10 -3.89
C VAL A 43 10.24 1.90 -5.02
N ASN A 44 9.94 1.05 -6.00
CA ASN A 44 10.82 0.86 -7.15
C ASN A 44 10.86 2.10 -8.07
N SER A 45 9.73 2.80 -8.24
CA SER A 45 9.69 4.06 -8.99
C SER A 45 10.54 5.14 -8.33
N ILE A 46 10.48 5.27 -6.99
CA ILE A 46 11.33 6.19 -6.23
C ILE A 46 12.82 5.81 -6.37
N LYS A 47 13.15 4.53 -6.27
CA LYS A 47 14.53 4.05 -6.47
C LYS A 47 15.03 4.31 -7.89
N GLY A 48 14.17 4.23 -8.91
CA GLY A 48 14.48 4.54 -10.31
C GLY A 48 14.98 5.97 -10.55
N PHE A 49 14.65 6.91 -9.66
CA PHE A 49 15.24 8.27 -9.71
C PHE A 49 16.74 8.28 -9.39
N PHE A 50 17.24 7.30 -8.63
CA PHE A 50 18.61 7.27 -8.12
C PHE A 50 19.44 6.12 -8.66
N VAL A 51 18.83 5.04 -9.16
CA VAL A 51 19.52 3.85 -9.69
C VAL A 51 18.79 3.34 -10.92
N ASP A 52 19.53 3.02 -11.97
CA ASP A 52 19.00 2.47 -13.23
C ASP A 52 19.76 1.19 -13.63
N ALA A 53 19.40 0.58 -14.76
CA ALA A 53 20.01 -0.65 -15.29
C ALA A 53 21.53 -0.56 -15.49
N ASN A 54 22.06 0.66 -15.71
CA ASN A 54 23.48 0.92 -15.88
C ASN A 54 24.20 1.28 -14.56
N GLY A 55 23.50 1.24 -13.42
CA GLY A 55 24.04 1.57 -12.10
C GLY A 55 23.49 2.87 -11.49
N PRO A 56 24.13 3.40 -10.43
CA PRO A 56 23.69 4.61 -9.73
C PRO A 56 23.67 5.85 -10.63
N ARG A 57 22.59 6.64 -10.56
CA ARG A 57 22.46 7.93 -11.24
C ARG A 57 23.12 9.03 -10.42
N THR A 58 24.45 9.07 -10.47
CA THR A 58 25.29 9.99 -9.67
C THR A 58 24.84 11.45 -9.81
N ASP A 59 24.44 11.89 -11.00
CA ASP A 59 23.93 13.26 -11.24
C ASP A 59 22.72 13.61 -10.37
N ASN A 60 21.76 12.69 -10.26
CA ASN A 60 20.55 12.92 -9.47
C ASN A 60 20.85 12.87 -7.97
N ILE A 61 21.74 11.96 -7.56
CA ILE A 61 22.20 11.85 -6.17
C ILE A 61 22.90 13.14 -5.74
N ILE A 62 23.83 13.65 -6.56
CA ILE A 62 24.57 14.90 -6.27
C ILE A 62 23.60 16.08 -6.16
N LYS A 63 22.61 16.20 -7.06
CA LYS A 63 21.62 17.29 -7.01
C LYS A 63 20.83 17.29 -5.70
N VAL A 64 20.31 16.13 -5.29
CA VAL A 64 19.54 16.01 -4.05
C VAL A 64 20.42 16.25 -2.83
N ALA A 65 21.63 15.67 -2.81
CA ALA A 65 22.59 15.89 -1.74
C ALA A 65 22.95 17.37 -1.58
N GLY A 66 23.24 18.06 -2.69
CA GLY A 66 23.50 19.50 -2.69
C GLY A 66 22.31 20.32 -2.18
N GLY A 67 21.10 19.96 -2.58
CA GLY A 67 19.87 20.60 -2.07
C GLY A 67 19.69 20.45 -0.56
N VAL A 68 19.92 19.24 -0.02
CA VAL A 68 19.83 18.98 1.43
C VAL A 68 20.90 19.76 2.19
N VAL A 69 22.15 19.74 1.71
CA VAL A 69 23.25 20.50 2.33
C VAL A 69 22.94 22.00 2.32
N GLY A 70 22.51 22.54 1.18
CA GLY A 70 22.12 23.94 1.07
C GLY A 70 20.97 24.32 2.01
N PHE A 71 19.94 23.48 2.09
CA PHE A 71 18.82 23.69 3.02
C PHE A 71 19.29 23.71 4.48
N VAL A 72 20.12 22.75 4.90
CA VAL A 72 20.65 22.67 6.27
C VAL A 72 21.49 23.90 6.60
N VAL A 73 22.34 24.36 5.67
CA VAL A 73 23.15 25.57 5.86
C VAL A 73 22.25 26.80 6.03
N VAL A 74 21.30 27.02 5.13
CA VAL A 74 20.35 28.15 5.19
C VAL A 74 19.54 28.10 6.48
N PHE A 75 18.98 26.94 6.83
CA PHE A 75 18.20 26.74 8.05
C PHE A 75 19.03 27.02 9.31
N SER A 76 20.29 26.58 9.33
CA SER A 76 21.19 26.83 10.45
C SER A 76 21.54 28.30 10.61
N LEU A 77 21.73 29.03 9.49
CA LEU A 77 21.94 30.48 9.51
C LEU A 77 20.71 31.22 10.04
N ILE A 78 19.51 30.86 9.58
CA ILE A 78 18.25 31.41 10.10
C ILE A 78 18.14 31.16 11.60
N ARG A 79 18.38 29.91 12.05
CA ARG A 79 18.37 29.54 13.46
C ARG A 79 19.40 30.32 14.30
N LYS A 80 20.53 30.67 13.71
CA LYS A 80 21.58 31.46 14.36
C LYS A 80 21.19 32.94 14.52
N ILE A 81 20.41 33.50 13.60
CA ILE A 81 19.96 34.91 13.63
C ILE A 81 18.70 35.07 14.51
N ALA A 82 17.85 34.05 14.56
CA ALA A 82 16.63 34.06 15.38
C ALA A 82 16.88 33.75 16.88
N LYS A 83 18.13 33.45 17.25
CA LYS A 83 18.59 33.28 18.63
C LYS A 83 19.42 34.48 19.02
#